data_AF-A0A5E6NHP3-F1
#
_entry.id   AF-A0A5E6NHP3-F1
#
_cell.length_a   1.000
_cell.length_b   1.000
_cell.length_c   1.000
_cell.angle_alpha   90.00
_cell.angle_beta   90.00
_cell.angle_gamma   90.00
#
_symmetry.space_group_name_H-M   'P 1'
#
loop_
_entity.id
_entity.type
_entity.pdbx_description
1 polymer ?
#
loop_
_entity_poly.entity_id
_entity_poly.type
_entity_poly.pdbx_seq_one_letter_code
_entity_poly.pdbx_strand_id
1 'polypeptide(L)'
;MLDDTNNIYFYRIRSRDAAGRLTGHIVGNGLSTEQDYSLASGHLYTIKSNFNSVDEIRNLEYEYDLMDNVTQRQNHISGLSEGFIYDALDRLTQSSTTGKIDDVDYSYVVSYQYDINGNITNKSDVGDYSYNAVNGVNSTHPHTPNSIAGLKPIPTTKTEPTPMMPMAA
;
A
#
# COMPACT_ATOMS: atom_id res chain seq x y z
N MET A 1 25.00 -7.69 -14.52
CA MET A 1 24.15 -6.92 -15.46
C MET A 1 24.60 -5.46 -15.63
N LEU A 2 25.34 -4.87 -14.69
CA LEU A 2 26.03 -3.57 -14.85
C LEU A 2 27.40 -3.69 -15.55
N ASP A 3 27.74 -4.89 -15.97
CA ASP A 3 29.02 -5.37 -16.50
C ASP A 3 28.97 -5.64 -18.01
N ASP A 4 27.81 -5.53 -18.66
CA ASP A 4 27.73 -5.49 -20.13
C ASP A 4 28.14 -4.09 -20.60
N THR A 5 29.38 -3.97 -21.06
CA THR A 5 29.95 -2.69 -21.53
C THR A 5 29.34 -2.20 -22.84
N ASN A 6 28.60 -3.06 -23.55
CA ASN A 6 28.00 -2.75 -24.84
C ASN A 6 26.51 -2.41 -24.75
N ASN A 7 25.79 -2.89 -23.73
CA ASN A 7 24.36 -2.62 -23.55
C ASN A 7 24.03 -2.21 -22.11
N ILE A 8 23.49 -1.01 -21.95
CA ILE A 8 22.90 -0.55 -20.70
C ILE A 8 21.43 -1.00 -20.68
N TYR A 9 21.09 -1.95 -19.81
CA TYR A 9 19.72 -2.39 -19.63
C TYR A 9 19.01 -1.52 -18.59
N PHE A 10 18.03 -0.73 -19.01
CA PHE A 10 17.14 -0.02 -18.06
C PHE A 10 16.08 -0.95 -17.47
N TYR A 11 15.70 -1.98 -18.22
CA TYR A 11 14.72 -2.99 -17.82
C TYR A 11 14.91 -4.25 -18.66
N ARG A 12 14.86 -5.42 -18.02
CA ARG A 12 14.96 -6.73 -18.68
C ARG A 12 13.91 -7.69 -18.12
N ILE A 13 13.04 -8.19 -18.99
CA ILE A 13 12.14 -9.30 -18.65
C ILE A 13 12.96 -10.59 -18.57
N ARG A 14 12.81 -11.35 -17.49
CA ARG A 14 13.43 -12.67 -17.32
C ARG A 14 12.46 -13.79 -17.67
N SER A 15 11.20 -13.67 -17.26
CA SER A 15 10.22 -14.75 -17.41
C SER A 15 8.78 -14.24 -17.43
N ARG A 16 7.93 -15.04 -18.05
CA ARG A 16 6.48 -14.88 -18.07
C ARG A 16 5.82 -16.24 -17.82
N ASP A 17 4.58 -16.23 -17.35
CA ASP A 17 3.75 -17.44 -17.32
C ASP A 17 2.98 -17.65 -18.64
N ALA A 18 2.17 -18.72 -18.69
CA ALA A 18 1.38 -19.08 -19.87
C ALA A 18 0.32 -18.03 -20.25
N ALA A 19 -0.14 -17.21 -19.30
CA ALA A 19 -1.06 -16.10 -19.56
C ALA A 19 -0.30 -14.83 -20.02
N GLY A 20 1.02 -14.90 -20.16
CA GLY A 20 1.86 -13.78 -20.56
C GLY A 20 2.16 -12.79 -19.43
N ARG A 21 1.78 -13.08 -18.19
CA ARG A 21 2.06 -12.22 -17.04
C ARG A 21 3.53 -12.30 -16.68
N LEU A 22 4.08 -11.18 -16.22
CA LEU A 22 5.48 -11.10 -15.83
C LEU A 22 5.70 -11.86 -14.52
N THR A 23 6.56 -12.87 -14.53
CA THR A 23 6.94 -13.63 -13.33
C THR A 23 8.36 -13.30 -12.86
N GLY A 24 9.15 -12.63 -13.69
CA GLY A 24 10.51 -12.24 -13.35
C GLY A 24 11.02 -11.09 -14.19
N HIS A 25 11.63 -10.09 -13.56
CA HIS A 25 12.29 -8.97 -14.25
C HIS A 25 13.46 -8.40 -13.45
N ILE A 26 14.33 -7.67 -14.14
CA ILE A 26 15.40 -6.89 -13.54
C ILE A 26 15.33 -5.45 -14.04
N VAL A 27 15.41 -4.49 -13.14
CA VAL A 27 15.51 -3.05 -13.47
C VAL A 27 16.97 -2.61 -13.52
N GLY A 28 17.25 -1.44 -14.11
CA GLY A 28 18.61 -1.03 -14.46
C GLY A 28 19.59 -0.81 -13.31
N ASN A 29 19.13 -0.72 -12.06
CA ASN A 29 20.01 -0.75 -10.89
C ASN A 29 20.41 -2.18 -10.47
N GLY A 30 19.95 -3.21 -11.18
CA GLY A 30 20.24 -4.61 -10.91
C GLY A 30 19.25 -5.29 -9.97
N LEU A 31 18.21 -4.59 -9.48
CA LEU A 31 17.19 -5.19 -8.62
C LEU A 31 16.37 -6.19 -9.43
N SER A 32 16.46 -7.47 -9.04
CA SER A 32 15.63 -8.55 -9.55
C SER A 32 14.34 -8.62 -8.76
N THR A 33 13.23 -8.84 -9.46
CA THR A 33 11.92 -9.10 -8.85
C THR A 33 11.33 -10.36 -9.46
N GLU A 34 10.83 -11.23 -8.59
CA GLU A 34 10.07 -12.43 -8.92
C GLU A 34 8.63 -12.27 -8.40
N GLN A 35 7.68 -12.79 -9.16
CA GLN A 35 6.25 -12.70 -8.88
C GLN A 35 5.61 -14.06 -9.11
N ASP A 36 5.00 -14.60 -8.05
CA ASP A 36 4.29 -15.88 -8.12
C ASP A 36 2.80 -15.64 -8.24
N TYR A 37 2.16 -16.35 -9.16
CA TYR A 37 0.72 -16.26 -9.38
C TYR A 37 0.06 -17.62 -9.21
N SER A 38 -1.18 -17.62 -8.73
CA SER A 38 -2.07 -18.77 -8.82
C SER A 38 -2.25 -19.19 -10.27
N LEU A 39 -2.07 -20.49 -10.54
CA LEU A 39 -2.40 -21.08 -11.84
C LEU A 39 -3.90 -21.20 -12.05
N ALA A 40 -4.71 -21.22 -10.97
CA ALA A 40 -6.15 -21.44 -11.03
C ALA A 40 -6.93 -20.12 -11.15
N SER A 41 -6.71 -19.17 -10.23
CA SER A 41 -7.45 -17.88 -10.21
C SER A 41 -6.71 -16.76 -10.94
N GLY A 42 -5.40 -16.91 -11.11
CA GLY A 42 -4.56 -15.83 -11.58
C GLY A 42 -4.20 -14.78 -10.51
N HIS A 43 -4.52 -14.99 -9.25
CA HIS A 43 -4.12 -14.07 -8.18
C HIS A 43 -2.61 -14.01 -8.01
N LEU A 44 -2.10 -12.83 -7.65
CA LEU A 44 -0.70 -12.65 -7.32
C LEU A 44 -0.50 -13.11 -5.88
N TYR A 45 0.30 -14.14 -5.64
CA TYR A 45 0.60 -14.62 -4.29
C TYR A 45 1.78 -13.89 -3.68
N THR A 46 2.89 -13.77 -4.39
CA THR A 46 4.11 -13.20 -3.83
C THR A 46 4.76 -12.17 -4.75
N ILE A 47 5.43 -11.20 -4.15
CA ILE A 47 6.41 -10.35 -4.83
C ILE A 47 7.70 -10.35 -4.01
N LYS A 48 8.77 -10.88 -4.58
CA LYS A 48 10.09 -10.96 -3.95
C LYS A 48 11.12 -10.19 -4.73
N SER A 49 11.96 -9.40 -4.06
CA SER A 49 13.02 -8.65 -4.73
C SER A 49 14.36 -8.72 -4.01
N ASN A 50 15.43 -8.87 -4.78
CA ASN A 50 16.82 -8.95 -4.28
C ASN A 50 17.81 -8.50 -5.38
N PHE A 51 19.06 -8.25 -5.01
CA PHE A 51 20.14 -7.89 -5.94
C PHE A 51 20.99 -9.12 -6.36
N ASN A 52 20.35 -10.26 -6.63
CA ASN A 52 20.98 -11.59 -6.82
C ASN A 52 21.74 -12.09 -5.58
N SER A 53 21.34 -11.62 -4.39
CA SER A 53 21.75 -12.11 -3.08
C SER A 53 20.70 -13.07 -2.50
N VAL A 54 21.07 -13.82 -1.46
CA VAL A 54 20.11 -14.64 -0.71
C VAL A 54 19.14 -13.75 0.10
N ASP A 55 19.58 -12.55 0.49
CA ASP A 55 18.77 -11.63 1.28
C ASP A 55 17.79 -10.85 0.38
N GLU A 56 16.51 -10.96 0.71
CA GLU A 56 15.41 -10.24 0.09
C GLU A 56 15.29 -8.82 0.69
N ILE A 57 15.06 -7.80 -0.13
CA ILE A 57 14.75 -6.43 0.32
C ILE A 57 13.25 -6.15 0.29
N ARG A 58 12.49 -7.04 -0.35
CA ARG A 58 11.03 -7.02 -0.41
C ARG A 58 10.55 -8.47 -0.51
N ASN A 59 9.58 -8.81 0.30
CA ASN A 59 8.86 -10.08 0.27
C ASN A 59 7.42 -9.80 0.72
N LEU A 60 6.55 -9.64 -0.26
CA LEU A 60 5.13 -9.38 -0.05
C LEU A 60 4.33 -10.65 -0.35
N GLU A 61 3.37 -10.98 0.50
CA GLU A 61 2.42 -12.06 0.32
C GLU A 61 0.98 -11.51 0.37
N TYR A 62 0.09 -12.07 -0.44
CA TYR A 62 -1.28 -11.58 -0.61
C TYR A 62 -2.31 -12.70 -0.42
N GLU A 63 -3.38 -12.38 0.29
CA GLU A 63 -4.58 -13.21 0.40
C GLU A 63 -5.79 -12.51 -0.23
N TYR A 64 -6.76 -13.31 -0.67
CA TYR A 64 -7.93 -12.85 -1.40
C TYR A 64 -9.21 -13.50 -0.87
N ASP A 65 -10.33 -12.79 -0.95
CA ASP A 65 -11.66 -13.38 -0.76
C ASP A 65 -12.18 -14.05 -2.05
N LEU A 66 -13.42 -14.54 -2.00
CA LEU A 66 -14.09 -15.21 -3.13
C LEU A 66 -14.56 -14.23 -4.23
N MET A 67 -14.53 -12.92 -3.97
CA MET A 67 -14.85 -11.87 -4.94
C MET A 67 -13.56 -11.25 -5.52
N ASP A 68 -12.42 -11.90 -5.31
CA ASP A 68 -11.10 -11.50 -5.78
C ASP A 68 -10.58 -10.18 -5.16
N ASN A 69 -11.15 -9.75 -4.04
CA ASN A 69 -10.62 -8.62 -3.27
C ASN A 69 -9.42 -9.06 -2.42
N VAL A 70 -8.38 -8.24 -2.34
CA VAL A 70 -7.24 -8.49 -1.46
C VAL A 70 -7.66 -8.30 -0.01
N THR A 71 -7.67 -9.35 0.80
CA THR A 71 -8.05 -9.27 2.23
C THR A 71 -6.86 -9.08 3.14
N GLN A 72 -5.66 -9.49 2.70
CA GLN A 72 -4.43 -9.34 3.46
C GLN A 72 -3.25 -9.05 2.53
N ARG A 73 -2.31 -8.23 3.02
CA ARG A 73 -0.95 -8.13 2.50
C ARG A 73 0.06 -8.23 3.64
N GLN A 74 0.93 -9.23 3.61
CA GLN A 74 2.01 -9.37 4.58
C GLN A 74 3.36 -8.99 3.96
N ASN A 75 4.16 -8.20 4.68
CA ASN A 75 5.55 -7.95 4.34
C ASN A 75 6.47 -8.74 5.28
N HIS A 76 7.06 -9.82 4.77
CA HIS A 76 7.93 -10.71 5.55
C HIS A 76 9.30 -10.09 5.87
N ILE A 77 9.66 -8.97 5.23
CA ILE A 77 10.91 -8.24 5.54
C ILE A 77 10.71 -7.33 6.75
N SER A 78 9.60 -6.59 6.80
CA SER A 78 9.32 -5.68 7.92
C SER A 78 8.51 -6.32 9.04
N GLY A 79 7.93 -7.50 8.83
CA GLY A 79 7.00 -8.13 9.77
C GLY A 79 5.65 -7.43 9.90
N LEU A 80 5.33 -6.48 9.01
CA LEU A 80 4.03 -5.81 9.01
C LEU A 80 3.00 -6.64 8.24
N SER A 81 1.78 -6.67 8.75
CA SER A 81 0.61 -7.23 8.09
C SER A 81 -0.46 -6.16 7.93
N GLU A 82 -1.02 -6.07 6.73
CA GLU A 82 -2.13 -5.20 6.39
C GLU A 82 -3.38 -6.04 6.17
N GLY A 83 -4.51 -5.61 6.73
CA GLY A 83 -5.81 -6.23 6.53
C GLY A 83 -6.79 -5.28 5.86
N PHE A 84 -7.68 -5.82 5.02
CA PHE A 84 -8.65 -5.05 4.25
C PHE A 84 -10.03 -5.71 4.34
N ILE A 85 -11.06 -4.89 4.62
CA ILE A 85 -12.45 -5.33 4.75
C ILE A 85 -13.30 -4.56 3.75
N TYR A 86 -14.19 -5.27 3.08
CA TYR A 86 -15.04 -4.75 2.02
C TYR A 86 -16.52 -4.83 2.40
N ASP A 87 -17.33 -3.92 1.87
CA ASP A 87 -18.79 -4.09 1.88
C ASP A 87 -19.25 -4.99 0.72
N ALA A 88 -20.56 -5.23 0.65
CA ALA A 88 -21.17 -6.08 -0.39
C ALA A 88 -21.08 -5.50 -1.82
N LEU A 89 -20.54 -4.30 -2.00
CA LEU A 89 -20.32 -3.64 -3.29
C LEU A 89 -18.81 -3.57 -3.63
N ASP A 90 -17.98 -4.38 -2.96
CA ASP A 90 -16.52 -4.42 -3.10
C ASP A 90 -15.83 -3.08 -2.78
N ARG A 91 -16.44 -2.24 -1.94
CA ARG A 91 -15.83 -0.99 -1.47
C ARG A 91 -15.11 -1.23 -0.15
N LEU A 92 -13.88 -0.74 -0.04
CA LEU A 92 -13.05 -0.86 1.16
C LEU A 92 -13.68 -0.08 2.33
N THR A 93 -14.14 -0.76 3.38
CA THR A 93 -14.71 -0.14 4.58
C THR A 93 -13.72 -0.04 5.74
N GLN A 94 -12.66 -0.85 5.72
CA GLN A 94 -11.59 -0.77 6.71
C GLN A 94 -10.26 -1.22 6.11
N SER A 95 -9.19 -0.50 6.43
CA SER A 95 -7.82 -0.96 6.29
C SER A 95 -7.12 -0.93 7.64
N SER A 96 -6.34 -1.95 7.96
CA SER A 96 -5.52 -1.99 9.18
C SER A 96 -4.08 -2.34 8.84
N THR A 97 -3.16 -1.92 9.70
CA THR A 97 -1.75 -2.32 9.66
C THR A 97 -1.32 -2.68 11.07
N THR A 98 -0.83 -3.89 11.24
CA THR A 98 -0.32 -4.40 12.51
C THR A 98 1.08 -5.00 12.32
N GLY A 99 1.82 -5.11 13.41
CA GLY A 99 3.13 -5.76 13.40
C GLY A 99 4.08 -5.10 14.38
N LYS A 100 5.37 -5.39 14.24
CA LYS A 100 6.39 -4.91 15.15
C LYS A 100 7.68 -4.63 14.38
N ILE A 101 8.20 -3.41 14.48
CA ILE A 101 9.46 -2.99 13.86
C ILE A 101 10.35 -2.44 14.97
N ASP A 102 11.59 -2.94 15.08
CA ASP A 102 12.59 -2.47 16.05
C ASP A 102 12.06 -2.36 17.49
N ASP A 103 11.35 -3.41 17.92
CA ASP A 103 10.66 -3.48 19.21
C ASP A 103 9.50 -2.51 19.46
N VAL A 104 9.06 -1.79 18.44
CA VAL A 104 7.89 -0.90 18.48
C VAL A 104 6.67 -1.61 17.89
N ASP A 105 5.61 -1.74 18.68
CA ASP A 105 4.33 -2.26 18.21
C ASP A 105 3.63 -1.24 17.30
N TYR A 106 3.21 -1.71 16.13
CA TYR A 106 2.37 -0.97 15.19
C TYR A 106 0.96 -1.53 15.23
N SER A 107 -0.01 -0.64 15.40
CA SER A 107 -1.43 -0.95 15.27
C SER A 107 -2.15 0.31 14.79
N TYR A 108 -2.52 0.31 13.52
CA TYR A 108 -3.18 1.42 12.87
C TYR A 108 -4.41 0.93 12.14
N VAL A 109 -5.54 1.63 12.27
CA VAL A 109 -6.81 1.27 11.64
C VAL A 109 -7.42 2.53 11.03
N VAL A 110 -7.86 2.40 9.78
CA VAL A 110 -8.61 3.42 9.05
C VAL A 110 -9.94 2.82 8.62
N SER A 111 -11.04 3.49 8.99
CA SER A 111 -12.38 3.14 8.52
C SER A 111 -12.83 4.13 7.45
N TYR A 112 -13.62 3.65 6.50
CA TYR A 112 -14.20 4.40 5.40
C TYR A 112 -15.71 4.24 5.46
N GLN A 113 -16.43 5.33 5.24
CA GLN A 113 -17.88 5.33 5.10
C GLN A 113 -18.28 5.93 3.78
N TYR A 114 -19.37 5.41 3.21
CA TYR A 114 -19.85 5.79 1.90
C TYR A 114 -21.34 6.13 1.93
N ASP A 115 -21.76 7.03 1.04
CA ASP A 115 -23.16 7.18 0.69
C ASP A 115 -23.61 6.09 -0.30
N ILE A 116 -24.91 6.12 -0.65
CA ILE A 116 -25.52 5.17 -1.59
C ILE A 116 -25.00 5.35 -3.03
N ASN A 117 -24.44 6.52 -3.36
CA ASN A 117 -23.87 6.83 -4.66
C ASN A 117 -22.38 6.49 -4.77
N GLY A 118 -21.77 5.99 -3.69
CA GLY A 118 -20.36 5.59 -3.67
C GLY A 118 -19.39 6.70 -3.28
N ASN A 119 -19.87 7.89 -2.89
CA ASN A 119 -18.99 8.92 -2.38
C ASN A 119 -18.56 8.58 -0.95
N ILE A 120 -17.27 8.78 -0.63
CA ILE A 120 -16.77 8.66 0.74
C ILE A 120 -17.40 9.77 1.56
N THR A 121 -18.13 9.47 2.63
CA THR A 121 -18.68 10.46 3.57
C THR A 121 -17.76 10.70 4.77
N ASN A 122 -16.95 9.71 5.14
CA ASN A 122 -15.95 9.83 6.19
C ASN A 122 -14.76 8.90 5.93
N LYS A 123 -13.56 9.37 6.30
CA LYS A 123 -12.37 8.54 6.47
C LYS A 123 -11.76 8.86 7.83
N SER A 124 -11.63 7.89 8.73
CA SER A 124 -11.42 8.16 10.17
C SER A 124 -10.13 8.90 10.56
N ASP A 125 -9.11 8.86 9.70
CA ASP A 125 -7.83 9.56 9.87
C ASP A 125 -7.73 10.86 9.04
N VAL A 126 -8.76 11.17 8.26
CA VAL A 126 -8.85 12.42 7.49
C VAL A 126 -10.01 13.27 8.00
N GLY A 127 -11.23 12.76 8.03
CA GLY A 127 -12.42 13.48 8.48
C GLY A 127 -13.65 13.23 7.64
N ASP A 128 -14.64 14.11 7.78
CA ASP A 128 -15.92 14.07 7.08
C ASP A 128 -15.85 14.80 5.75
N TYR A 129 -16.32 14.14 4.70
CA TYR A 129 -16.33 14.66 3.33
C TYR A 129 -17.72 15.20 3.01
N SER A 130 -17.76 16.42 2.49
CA SER A 130 -18.99 17.02 1.98
C SER A 130 -18.91 17.18 0.47
N TYR A 131 -20.05 17.03 -0.18
CA TYR A 131 -20.21 17.17 -1.63
C TYR A 131 -21.25 18.24 -1.90
N ASN A 132 -21.15 18.90 -3.06
CA ASN A 132 -22.18 19.84 -3.48
C ASN A 132 -23.45 19.04 -3.83
N ALA A 133 -24.46 19.06 -2.95
CA ALA A 133 -25.80 18.64 -3.30
C ALA A 133 -26.38 19.67 -4.26
N VAL A 134 -26.33 19.39 -5.57
CA VAL A 134 -26.99 20.27 -6.54
C VAL A 134 -28.45 19.82 -6.61
N ASN A 135 -29.35 20.69 -6.13
CA ASN A 135 -30.80 20.58 -6.27
C ASN A 135 -31.20 20.34 -7.74
N GLY A 136 -31.20 19.08 -8.19
CA GLY A 136 -31.78 18.65 -9.46
C GLY A 136 -31.06 19.07 -10.75
N VAL A 137 -29.84 19.60 -10.70
CA VAL A 137 -29.04 19.91 -11.90
C VAL A 137 -27.71 19.17 -11.81
N ASN A 138 -27.25 18.56 -12.91
CA ASN A 138 -25.97 17.85 -12.98
C ASN A 138 -24.87 18.60 -12.21
N SER A 139 -24.51 18.11 -11.01
CA SER A 139 -23.23 18.47 -10.42
C SER A 139 -22.19 18.07 -11.46
N THR A 140 -21.40 19.01 -11.95
CA THR A 140 -20.34 18.70 -12.92
C THR A 140 -19.26 17.82 -12.29
N HIS A 141 -19.28 17.67 -10.96
CA HIS A 141 -18.33 16.89 -10.17
C HIS A 141 -19.04 16.19 -8.99
N PRO A 142 -19.93 15.22 -9.23
CA PRO A 142 -20.71 14.56 -8.17
C PRO A 142 -19.84 13.73 -7.22
N HIS A 143 -18.61 13.40 -7.65
CA HIS A 143 -17.64 12.61 -6.89
C HIS A 143 -16.44 13.42 -6.40
N THR A 144 -16.46 14.75 -6.56
CA THR A 144 -15.40 15.62 -6.03
C THR A 144 -15.88 16.28 -4.74
N PRO A 145 -15.22 16.04 -3.59
CA PRO A 145 -15.61 16.68 -2.35
C PRO A 145 -15.35 18.19 -2.41
N ASN A 146 -16.26 18.97 -1.84
CA ASN A 146 -16.16 20.44 -1.77
C ASN A 146 -15.45 20.92 -0.49
N SER A 147 -15.44 20.08 0.55
CA SER A 147 -14.80 20.36 1.83
C SER A 147 -14.58 19.08 2.62
N ILE A 148 -13.61 19.14 3.52
CA ILE A 148 -13.32 18.10 4.50
C ILE A 148 -13.30 18.77 5.87
N ALA A 149 -14.10 18.27 6.80
CA ALA A 149 -14.19 18.74 8.18
C ALA A 149 -13.64 17.69 9.15
N GLY A 150 -13.31 18.09 10.38
CA GLY A 150 -12.84 17.14 11.41
C GLY A 150 -11.43 16.60 11.18
N LEU A 151 -10.57 17.38 10.50
CA LEU A 151 -9.17 17.02 10.23
C LEU A 151 -8.45 16.57 11.50
N LYS A 152 -8.02 15.30 11.52
CA LYS A 152 -7.20 14.78 12.62
C LYS A 152 -5.75 15.21 12.38
N PRO A 153 -5.09 15.89 13.34
CA PRO A 153 -3.69 16.27 13.19
C PRO A 153 -2.81 15.05 12.96
N ILE A 154 -1.84 15.15 12.06
CA ILE A 154 -0.75 14.17 11.94
C ILE A 154 0.02 14.21 13.27
N PRO A 155 0.25 13.07 13.95
CA PRO A 155 1.10 13.04 15.14
C PRO A 155 2.52 13.50 14.77
N THR A 156 2.90 14.71 15.16
CA THR A 156 4.28 15.20 14.99
C THR A 156 5.13 14.69 16.15
N THR A 157 5.67 13.47 16.05
CA THR A 157 6.74 13.05 16.96
C THR A 157 8.07 13.64 16.47
N LYS A 158 8.32 14.91 16.80
CA LYS A 158 9.67 15.47 16.80
C LYS A 158 10.03 15.83 18.23
N THR A 159 10.59 14.87 18.96
CA THR A 159 11.32 15.16 20.19
C THR A 159 12.59 15.89 19.80
N GLU A 160 12.63 17.21 20.01
CA GLU A 160 13.90 17.93 19.98
C GLU A 160 14.80 17.42 21.12
N PRO A 161 16.09 17.19 20.87
CA PRO A 161 17.01 16.84 21.94
C PRO A 161 17.14 18.04 22.90
N THR A 162 16.91 17.78 24.18
CA THR A 162 17.13 18.75 25.27
C THR A 162 18.56 19.30 25.17
N PRO A 163 18.78 20.62 25.13
CA PRO A 163 20.12 21.18 25.12
C PRO A 163 20.82 20.82 26.44
N MET A 164 21.96 20.14 26.35
CA MET A 164 22.84 19.92 27.50
C MET A 164 23.29 21.28 28.04
N MET A 165 22.98 21.57 29.30
CA MET A 165 23.52 22.74 29.98
C MET A 165 25.05 22.62 30.10
N PRO A 166 25.82 23.69 29.84
CA PRO A 166 27.26 23.66 30.02
C PRO A 166 27.59 23.52 31.51
N MET A 167 28.40 22.52 31.86
CA MET A 167 29.05 22.44 33.17
C MET A 167 29.98 23.65 33.32
N ALA A 168 29.74 24.48 34.33
CA ALA A 168 30.67 25.51 34.75
C ALA A 168 31.96 24.85 35.26
N ALA A 169 33.10 25.40 34.84
CA ALA A 169 34.43 25.05 35.30
C ALA A 169 34.71 25.55 36.72
#